data_AF-A0A2D5CVH2-F1
#
_entry.id   AF-A0A2D5CVH2-F1
#
_cell.length_a   1.000
_cell.length_b   1.000
_cell.length_c   1.000
_cell.angle_alpha   90.00
_cell.angle_beta   90.00
_cell.angle_gamma   90.00
#
_symmetry.space_group_name_H-M   'P 1'
#
loop_
_entity.id
_entity.type
_entity.pdbx_description
1 polymer ?
#
loop_
_entity_poly.entity_id
_entity_poly.type
_entity_poly.pdbx_seq_one_letter_code
_entity_poly.pdbx_strand_id
1 'polypeptide(L)' 'MKFFDFNFSKLKEFLEKLTEVLLLVVSVSLLLGVLFGPESAFIGSVYQNFANILNSIGQDGVIALVSVAIIFAILKR' A
#
# COMPACT_ATOMS: atom_id res chain seq x y z
N MET A 1 22.67 -35.18 1.70
CA MET A 1 22.37 -34.01 2.55
C MET A 1 21.18 -33.29 1.91
N LYS A 2 19.97 -33.37 2.48
CA LYS A 2 18.78 -32.69 1.94
C LYS A 2 18.95 -31.19 2.18
N PHE A 3 19.69 -30.54 1.28
CA PHE A 3 19.90 -29.11 1.28
C PHE A 3 18.60 -28.45 0.80
N PHE A 4 17.84 -27.89 1.74
CA PHE A 4 16.67 -27.05 1.54
C PHE A 4 15.46 -27.70 0.85
N ASP A 5 14.62 -28.38 1.64
CA ASP A 5 13.19 -28.49 1.32
C ASP A 5 12.55 -27.10 1.47
N PHE A 6 12.75 -26.24 0.47
CA PHE A 6 12.18 -24.90 0.44
C PHE A 6 10.67 -25.00 0.23
N ASN A 7 9.91 -24.78 1.30
CA ASN A 7 8.46 -24.83 1.24
C ASN A 7 7.91 -23.49 0.75
N PHE A 8 7.58 -23.43 -0.54
CA PHE A 8 7.02 -22.24 -1.18
C PHE A 8 5.75 -21.73 -0.47
N SER A 9 4.90 -22.63 0.03
CA SER A 9 3.68 -22.26 0.76
C SER A 9 4.00 -21.52 2.05
N LYS A 10 5.01 -21.97 2.80
CA LYS A 10 5.45 -21.28 4.02
C LYS A 10 6.08 -19.91 3.73
N LEU A 11 6.85 -19.79 2.64
CA LEU A 11 7.38 -18.50 2.23
C LEU A 11 6.23 -17.54 1.86
N LYS A 12 5.27 -18.02 1.06
CA LYS A 12 4.11 -17.24 0.66
C LYS A 12 3.35 -16.73 1.89
N GLU A 13 3.05 -17.60 2.83
CA GLU A 13 2.34 -17.23 4.07
C GLU A 13 3.13 -16.19 4.89
N PHE A 14 4.46 -16.31 4.95
CA PHE A 14 5.32 -15.31 5.60
C PHE A 14 5.25 -13.96 4.88
N LEU A 15 5.34 -13.94 3.55
CA LEU A 15 5.29 -12.71 2.76
C LEU A 15 3.91 -12.05 2.84
N GLU A 16 2.83 -12.82 2.89
CA GLU A 16 1.47 -12.31 3.11
C GLU A 16 1.37 -11.59 4.45
N LYS A 17 1.76 -12.25 5.55
CA LYS A 17 1.78 -11.64 6.89
C LYS A 17 2.69 -10.43 7.00
N LEU A 18 3.86 -10.48 6.37
CA LEU A 18 4.76 -9.33 6.31
C LEU A 18 4.12 -8.16 5.56
N THR A 19 3.45 -8.44 4.45
CA THR A 19 2.75 -7.43 3.64
C THR A 19 1.63 -6.78 4.45
N GLU A 20 0.86 -7.55 5.22
CA GLU A 20 -0.18 -7.01 6.11
C GLU A 20 0.39 -5.97 7.09
N VAL A 21 1.53 -6.28 7.72
CA VAL A 21 2.20 -5.35 8.63
C VAL A 21 2.73 -4.11 7.89
N LEU A 22 3.37 -4.31 6.74
CA LEU A 22 3.89 -3.21 5.92
C LEU A 22 2.77 -2.29 5.41
N LEU A 23 1.60 -2.83 5.07
CA LEU A 23 0.44 -2.05 4.68
C LEU A 23 0.00 -1.10 5.79
N LEU A 24 0.00 -1.55 7.05
CA LEU A 24 -0.30 -0.68 8.19
C LEU A 24 0.73 0.45 8.32
N VAL A 25 2.03 0.16 8.15
CA VAL A 25 3.10 1.16 8.18
C VAL A 25 2.93 2.18 7.06
N VAL A 26 2.58 1.74 5.86
CA VAL A 26 2.28 2.62 4.73
C VAL A 26 1.07 3.50 5.04
N SER A 27 -0.02 2.94 5.56
CA SER A 27 -1.21 3.72 5.93
C SER A 27 -0.91 4.81 6.95
N VAL A 28 -0.17 4.49 8.01
CA VAL A 28 0.25 5.50 9.01
C VAL A 28 1.16 6.55 8.39
N SER A 29 2.12 6.14 7.54
CA SER A 29 3.01 7.07 6.84
C SER A 29 2.26 8.02 5.92
N LEU A 30 1.25 7.55 5.19
CA LEU A 30 0.42 8.42 4.36
C LEU A 30 -0.35 9.45 5.20
N LEU A 31 -0.94 9.05 6.33
CA LEU A 31 -1.61 9.98 7.25
C LEU A 31 -0.65 11.04 7.78
N LEU A 32 0.53 10.61 8.25
CA LEU A 32 1.55 11.53 8.74
C LEU A 32 2.07 12.45 7.63
N GLY A 33 2.26 11.95 6.41
CA GLY A 33 2.68 12.74 5.26
C GLY A 33 1.66 13.82 4.88
N VAL A 34 0.36 13.53 5.01
CA VAL A 34 -0.71 14.51 4.83
C VAL A 34 -0.69 15.58 5.93
N LEU A 35 -0.44 15.19 7.18
CA LEU A 35 -0.48 16.12 8.33
C LEU A 35 0.77 16.98 8.47
N PHE A 36 1.96 16.41 8.27
CA PHE A 36 3.25 17.04 8.50
C PHE A 36 3.95 17.49 7.21
N GLY A 37 3.42 17.09 6.05
CA GLY A 37 3.97 17.42 4.74
C GLY A 37 5.06 16.46 4.25
N PRO A 38 5.47 16.62 2.98
CA PRO A 38 6.37 15.71 2.27
C PRO A 38 7.85 15.84 2.68
N GLU A 39 8.22 16.86 3.46
CA GLU A 39 9.61 17.07 3.91
C GLU A 39 9.94 16.28 5.19
N SER A 40 8.98 15.54 5.74
CA SER A 40 9.19 14.69 6.92
C SER A 40 10.04 13.46 6.59
N ALA A 41 11.04 13.16 7.43
CA ALA A 41 11.97 12.04 7.19
C ALA A 41 11.24 10.68 7.14
N PHE A 42 11.61 9.81 6.18
CA PHE A 42 10.96 8.54 5.82
C PHE A 42 9.50 8.66 5.34
N ILE A 43 8.65 9.29 6.14
CA ILE A 43 7.21 9.51 5.94
C ILE A 43 6.93 10.26 4.63
N GLY A 44 7.66 11.35 4.41
CA GLY A 44 7.52 12.20 3.24
C GLY A 44 7.85 11.48 1.94
N SER A 45 8.87 10.61 1.95
CA SER A 45 9.23 9.80 0.78
C SER A 45 8.14 8.79 0.43
N VAL A 46 7.48 8.16 1.42
CA VAL A 46 6.35 7.25 1.17
C VAL A 46 5.17 8.00 0.55
N TYR A 47 4.84 9.16 1.11
CA TYR A 47 3.80 10.03 0.55
C TYR A 47 4.11 10.43 -0.90
N GLN A 48 5.33 10.89 -1.17
CA GLN A 48 5.72 11.33 -2.52
C GLN A 48 5.68 10.18 -3.53
N ASN A 49 6.12 8.99 -3.17
CA ASN A 49 6.03 7.81 -4.03
C ASN A 49 4.57 7.50 -4.39
N PHE A 50 3.66 7.57 -3.42
CA PHE A 50 2.23 7.33 -3.65
C PHE A 50 1.60 8.43 -4.52
N ALA A 51 1.91 9.69 -4.23
CA ALA A 51 1.46 10.83 -5.03
C ALA A 51 1.93 10.74 -6.48
N ASN A 52 3.18 10.32 -6.72
CA ASN A 52 3.71 10.12 -8.07
C ASN A 52 2.96 9.03 -8.83
N ILE A 53 2.58 7.94 -8.17
CA ILE A 53 1.77 6.88 -8.77
C ILE A 53 0.38 7.42 -9.14
N LEU A 54 -0.29 8.13 -8.23
CA LEU A 54 -1.59 8.74 -8.52
C LEU A 54 -1.52 9.74 -9.69
N ASN A 55 -0.46 10.55 -9.74
CA ASN A 55 -0.24 11.49 -10.84
C ASN A 55 -0.01 10.78 -12.17
N SER A 56 0.65 9.62 -12.18
CA SER A 56 0.86 8.82 -13.40
C SER A 56 -0.45 8.27 -14.00
N ILE A 57 -1.45 8.04 -13.15
CA ILE A 57 -2.79 7.59 -13.53
C ILE A 57 -3.64 8.76 -14.06
N GLY A 58 -3.37 9.98 -13.58
CA GLY A 58 -4.11 11.19 -13.94
C GLY A 58 -5.43 11.33 -13.17
N GLN A 59 -6.00 12.54 -13.23
CA GLN A 59 -7.19 12.92 -12.44
C GLN A 59 -8.39 11.99 -12.69
N ASP A 60 -8.69 11.69 -13.95
CA ASP A 60 -9.83 10.84 -14.32
C ASP A 60 -9.66 9.39 -13.84
N GLY A 61 -8.43 8.87 -13.87
CA GLY A 61 -8.16 7.51 -13.38
C GLY A 61 -8.24 7.42 -11.86
N VAL A 62 -7.85 8.47 -11.12
CA VAL A 62 -8.08 8.54 -9.66
C VAL A 62 -9.58 8.57 -9.35
N ILE A 63 -10.36 9.37 -10.09
CA ILE A 63 -11.84 9.42 -9.95
C ILE A 63 -12.44 8.03 -10.19
N ALA A 64 -11.99 7.32 -11.22
CA ALA A 64 -12.45 5.95 -11.49
C ALA A 64 -12.11 4.99 -10.33
N LEU A 65 -10.89 5.04 -9.79
CA LEU A 65 -10.49 4.19 -8.65
C LEU A 65 -11.32 4.46 -7.39
N VAL A 66 -11.56 5.73 -7.06
CA VAL A 66 -12.41 6.12 -5.93
C VAL A 66 -13.84 5.62 -6.13
N SER A 67 -14.38 5.75 -7.35
CA SER A 67 -15.72 5.27 -7.68
C SER A 67 -15.86 3.76 -7.49
N VAL A 68 -14.88 2.99 -7.96
CA VAL A 68 -14.83 1.52 -7.76
C VAL A 68 -14.73 1.18 -6.28
N ALA A 69 -13.91 1.88 -5.50
CA ALA A 69 -13.79 1.68 -4.06
C ALA A 69 -15.11 1.92 -3.32
N ILE A 70 -15.86 2.97 -3.68
CA ILE A 70 -17.19 3.26 -3.11
C ILE A 70 -18.18 2.13 -3.43
N ILE A 71 -18.22 1.67 -4.69
CA ILE A 71 -19.08 0.56 -5.11
C ILE A 71 -18.76 -0.69 -4.29
N PHE A 72 -17.48 -1.06 -4.16
CA PHE A 72 -17.07 -2.20 -3.34
C PHE A 72 -17.45 -2.04 -1.86
N ALA A 73 -17.30 -0.85 -1.29
CA ALA A 73 -17.65 -0.58 0.10
C ALA A 73 -19.17 -0.73 0.36
N ILE A 74 -20.01 -0.37 -0.61
CA ILE A 74 -21.46 -0.56 -0.55
C ILE A 74 -21.81 -2.05 -0.71
N LEU A 75 -21.21 -2.75 -1.68
CA LEU A 75 -21.49 -4.17 -1.95
C LEU A 75 -21.01 -5.14 -0.87
N LYS A 76 -20.01 -4.74 -0.06
CA LYS A 76 -19.50 -5.55 1.05
C LYS A 76 -20.39 -5.49 2.30
N ARG A 77 -21.43 -4.63 2.31
CA ARG A 77 -22.49 -4.64 3.33
C ARG A 77 -23.51 -5.73 3.02
#